data_AF-A0AB37UD92-F1
#
_entry.id   AF-A0AB37UD92-F1
#
_cell.length_a   1.000
_cell.length_b   1.000
_cell.length_c   1.000
_cell.angle_alpha   90.00
_cell.angle_beta   90.00
_cell.angle_gamma   90.00
#
_symmetry.space_group_name_H-M   'P 1'
#
loop_
_entity.id
_entity.type
_entity.pdbx_description
1 polymer ?
#
loop_
_entity_poly.entity_id
_entity_poly.type
_entity_poly.pdbx_seq_one_letter_code
_entity_poly.pdbx_strand_id
1 'polypeptide(L)'
;MVGFNLKKSGQKTLKKSQTNTAKIYQPFESAILTVNPGDRIAKEPQTLVDKAKQIAVDAPDITGDWIKVPTYFIFEYPNGEKKALHHVKDAKEISDAIRLARFEEDENLIIEPHKPHNVNLIPFILVVLLVLFTIPILIGIF
;
A
#
# COMPACT_ATOMS: atom_id res chain seq x y z
N MET A 1 -6.39 36.62 -85.56
CA MET A 1 -5.97 35.26 -85.98
C MET A 1 -4.79 34.92 -85.10
N VAL A 2 -4.76 33.98 -84.16
CA VAL A 2 -5.47 32.72 -83.85
C VAL A 2 -5.18 32.51 -82.34
N GLY A 3 -6.00 31.95 -81.47
CA GLY A 3 -7.30 31.32 -81.56
C GLY A 3 -7.73 30.91 -80.14
N PHE A 4 -9.03 31.03 -79.91
CA PHE A 4 -9.95 30.13 -79.21
C PHE A 4 -9.54 29.42 -77.91
N ASN A 5 -10.42 29.18 -76.94
CA ASN A 5 -11.80 29.55 -76.61
C ASN A 5 -12.13 28.69 -75.36
N LEU A 6 -13.28 29.00 -74.78
CA LEU A 6 -14.12 28.15 -73.94
C LEU A 6 -13.74 28.09 -72.46
N LYS A 7 -14.68 28.13 -71.53
CA LYS A 7 -16.12 28.41 -71.58
C LYS A 7 -16.58 28.37 -70.12
N LYS A 8 -17.24 29.46 -69.72
CA LYS A 8 -18.43 29.55 -68.86
C LYS A 8 -18.58 28.64 -67.63
N SER A 9 -18.94 29.37 -66.57
CA SER A 9 -20.20 29.20 -65.80
C SER A 9 -20.22 28.17 -64.69
N GLY A 10 -20.63 28.66 -63.52
CA GLY A 10 -21.49 27.90 -62.63
C GLY A 10 -21.05 27.94 -61.18
N GLN A 11 -21.48 28.97 -60.45
CA GLN A 11 -21.70 28.78 -59.02
C GLN A 11 -23.01 27.99 -58.83
N LYS A 12 -22.93 26.81 -58.23
CA LYS A 12 -23.96 26.25 -57.33
C LYS A 12 -23.45 24.98 -56.62
N THR A 13 -23.10 25.17 -55.35
CA THR A 13 -23.38 24.33 -54.17
C THR A 13 -23.16 22.80 -54.16
N LEU A 14 -22.37 22.41 -53.15
CA LEU A 14 -22.37 21.19 -52.32
C LEU A 14 -21.68 19.92 -52.84
N LYS A 15 -20.44 19.70 -52.37
CA LYS A 15 -19.98 18.38 -51.91
C LYS A 15 -19.27 18.50 -50.56
N LYS A 16 -19.77 17.75 -49.57
CA LYS A 16 -19.06 17.41 -48.33
C LYS A 16 -17.67 16.91 -48.70
N SER A 17 -16.63 17.67 -48.36
CA SER A 17 -15.25 17.18 -48.40
C SER A 17 -14.90 16.67 -47.02
N GLN A 18 -15.02 15.35 -46.83
CA GLN A 18 -14.31 14.65 -45.78
C GLN A 18 -12.82 14.81 -46.05
N THR A 19 -12.17 15.80 -45.46
CA THR A 19 -10.71 15.88 -45.44
C THR A 19 -10.22 15.10 -44.24
N ASN A 20 -9.66 13.93 -44.53
CA ASN A 20 -8.99 13.02 -43.62
C ASN A 20 -7.94 13.75 -42.77
N THR A 21 -8.21 13.92 -41.48
CA THR A 21 -7.22 14.34 -40.50
C THR A 21 -6.35 13.13 -40.15
N ALA A 22 -5.44 12.75 -41.05
CA ALA A 22 -4.33 11.88 -40.70
C ALA A 22 -3.34 12.72 -39.87
N LYS A 23 -3.59 12.78 -38.56
CA LYS A 23 -2.68 13.41 -37.60
C LYS A 23 -1.40 12.56 -37.56
N ILE A 24 -0.36 13.03 -38.23
CA ILE A 24 0.97 12.42 -38.21
C ILE A 24 1.44 12.40 -36.74
N TYR A 25 1.57 11.21 -36.17
CA TYR A 25 2.12 11.03 -34.83
C TYR A 25 3.62 11.28 -34.91
N GLN A 26 4.04 12.50 -34.57
CA GLN A 26 5.40 12.76 -34.17
C GLN A 26 5.58 12.07 -32.80
N PRO A 27 6.47 11.07 -32.64
CA PRO A 27 6.79 10.56 -31.32
C PRO A 27 7.31 11.74 -30.50
N PHE A 28 6.63 12.07 -29.41
CA PHE A 28 7.13 13.04 -28.46
C PHE A 28 8.50 12.54 -27.97
N GLU A 29 9.56 13.24 -28.36
CA GLU A 29 10.91 12.94 -27.93
C GLU A 29 10.93 13.04 -26.39
N SER A 30 11.14 11.90 -25.73
CA SER A 30 10.89 11.66 -24.31
C SER A 30 11.94 12.29 -23.39
N ALA A 31 12.35 13.52 -23.65
CA ALA A 31 13.50 14.12 -22.98
C ALA A 31 13.17 14.83 -21.65
N ILE A 32 11.90 15.07 -21.30
CA ILE A 32 11.56 15.67 -20.01
C ILE A 32 10.24 15.12 -19.47
N LEU A 33 10.21 13.82 -19.14
CA LEU A 33 9.27 13.37 -18.11
C LEU A 33 9.71 14.05 -16.82
N THR A 34 8.93 15.02 -16.33
CA THR A 34 9.10 15.59 -14.98
C THR A 34 8.76 14.48 -13.99
N VAL A 35 9.67 13.53 -13.81
CA VAL A 35 9.58 12.51 -12.76
C VAL A 35 10.20 13.13 -11.53
N ASN A 36 9.50 13.09 -10.40
CA ASN A 36 10.09 13.53 -9.15
C ASN A 36 11.36 12.70 -8.91
N PRO A 37 12.44 13.28 -8.34
CA PRO A 37 13.67 12.54 -8.09
C PRO A 37 13.45 11.24 -7.32
N GLY A 38 12.47 11.23 -6.41
CA GLY A 38 12.02 10.06 -5.64
C GLY A 38 11.32 8.96 -6.45
N ASP A 39 10.80 9.24 -7.64
CA ASP A 39 10.16 8.23 -8.50
C ASP A 39 11.18 7.49 -9.38
N ARG A 40 12.45 7.92 -9.34
CA ARG A 40 13.52 7.38 -10.19
C ARG A 40 14.09 6.13 -9.56
N ILE A 41 13.80 4.98 -10.16
CA ILE A 41 14.44 3.71 -9.81
C ILE A 41 15.77 3.61 -10.53
N ALA A 42 16.84 3.37 -9.79
CA ALA A 42 18.15 3.12 -10.38
C ALA A 42 18.10 1.91 -11.33
N LYS A 43 18.67 2.08 -12.54
CA LYS A 43 18.74 0.99 -13.54
C LYS A 43 19.67 -0.13 -13.10
N GLU A 44 20.67 0.20 -12.29
CA GLU A 44 21.63 -0.74 -11.74
C GLU A 44 21.17 -1.23 -10.36
N PRO A 45 21.42 -2.51 -10.02
CA PRO A 45 21.13 -3.03 -8.69
C PRO A 45 22.00 -2.32 -7.64
N GLN A 46 21.36 -1.77 -6.61
CA GLN A 46 22.01 -1.07 -5.51
C GLN A 46 21.90 -1.84 -4.20
N THR A 47 22.85 -1.62 -3.29
CA THR A 47 22.82 -2.23 -1.95
C THR A 47 21.70 -1.61 -1.09
N LEU A 48 21.31 -2.31 -0.01
CA LEU A 48 20.33 -1.79 0.94
C LEU A 48 20.77 -0.46 1.56
N VAL A 49 22.08 -0.30 1.82
CA VAL A 49 22.65 0.92 2.39
C VAL A 49 22.52 2.10 1.42
N ASP A 50 22.72 1.85 0.13
CA ASP A 50 22.61 2.90 -0.91
C ASP A 50 21.16 3.30 -1.16
N LYS A 51 20.23 2.34 -1.07
CA LYS A 51 18.78 2.61 -1.14
C LYS A 51 18.28 3.38 0.07
N ALA A 52 18.79 3.06 1.27
CA ALA A 52 18.44 3.76 2.50
C ALA A 52 18.82 5.25 2.50
N LYS A 53 19.90 5.61 1.79
CA LYS A 53 20.38 7.00 1.68
C LYS A 53 19.62 7.84 0.65
N GLN A 54 18.77 7.23 -0.16
CA GLN A 54 18.04 7.96 -1.21
C GLN A 54 16.87 8.73 -0.64
N ILE A 55 16.82 10.02 -0.99
CA ILE A 55 15.83 10.97 -0.51
C ILE A 55 14.97 11.41 -1.70
N ALA A 56 13.65 11.28 -1.54
CA ALA A 56 12.66 11.67 -2.52
C ALA A 56 12.35 13.16 -2.47
N VAL A 57 12.23 13.70 -1.25
CA VAL A 57 11.90 15.10 -0.98
C VAL A 57 12.82 15.62 0.11
N ASP A 58 13.49 16.74 -0.16
CA ASP A 58 14.32 17.48 0.79
C ASP A 58 13.98 18.97 0.63
N ALA A 59 12.88 19.40 1.23
CA ALA A 59 12.30 20.74 1.00
C ALA A 59 11.54 21.26 2.22
N PRO A 60 11.40 22.60 2.36
CA PRO A 60 10.54 23.19 3.37
C PRO A 60 9.07 23.00 3.00
N ASP A 61 8.25 22.64 3.97
CA ASP A 61 6.80 22.63 3.87
C ASP A 61 6.22 24.04 4.02
N ILE A 62 4.95 24.20 3.67
CA ILE A 62 4.19 25.45 3.80
C ILE A 62 4.10 25.95 5.25
N THR A 63 4.31 25.08 6.24
CA THR A 63 4.40 25.43 7.66
C THR A 63 5.75 26.03 8.05
N GLY A 64 6.75 25.95 7.17
CA GLY A 64 8.14 26.33 7.45
C GLY A 64 9.01 25.19 7.99
N ASP A 65 8.43 24.00 8.19
CA ASP A 65 9.18 22.83 8.65
C ASP A 65 9.97 22.20 7.51
N TRP A 66 11.21 21.78 7.79
CA TRP A 66 12.04 21.12 6.79
C TRP A 66 11.77 19.62 6.77
N ILE A 67 11.17 19.12 5.68
CA ILE A 67 10.75 17.72 5.57
C ILE A 67 11.74 16.95 4.69
N LYS A 68 12.22 15.82 5.22
CA LYS A 68 13.00 14.83 4.48
C LYS A 68 12.20 13.54 4.35
N VAL A 69 11.91 13.15 3.11
CA VAL A 69 11.17 11.93 2.80
C VAL A 69 12.10 10.93 2.09
N PRO A 70 12.35 9.74 2.65
CA PRO A 70 13.13 8.69 1.99
C PRO A 70 12.42 8.17 0.73
N THR A 71 13.20 7.76 -0.27
CA THR A 71 12.65 7.13 -1.48
C THR A 71 12.17 5.70 -1.23
N TYR A 72 12.89 4.97 -0.39
CA TYR A 72 12.64 3.57 -0.06
C TYR A 72 12.18 3.41 1.39
N PHE A 73 11.19 2.57 1.59
CA PHE A 73 10.75 2.10 2.90
C PHE A 73 11.58 0.87 3.29
N ILE A 74 12.29 0.95 4.41
CA ILE A 74 13.10 -0.16 4.91
C ILE A 74 12.22 -0.97 5.86
N PHE A 75 11.99 -2.23 5.51
CA PHE A 75 11.22 -3.17 6.33
C PHE A 75 12.09 -4.36 6.73
N GLU A 76 11.97 -4.77 7.98
CA GLU A 76 12.60 -5.97 8.53
C GLU A 76 11.54 -7.03 8.73
N TYR A 77 11.69 -8.15 8.04
CA TYR A 77 10.78 -9.28 8.13
C TYR A 77 11.08 -10.12 9.38
N PRO A 78 10.13 -10.94 9.84
CA PRO A 78 10.27 -11.75 11.06
C PRO A 78 11.39 -12.81 10.96
N ASN A 79 11.77 -13.18 9.74
CA ASN A 79 12.90 -14.06 9.44
C ASN A 79 14.27 -13.35 9.55
N GLY A 80 14.31 -12.06 9.88
CA GLY A 80 15.51 -11.23 9.95
C GLY A 80 15.97 -10.64 8.60
N GLU A 81 15.20 -10.82 7.52
CA GLU A 81 15.51 -10.27 6.20
C GLU A 81 15.15 -8.78 6.13
N LYS A 82 16.07 -7.95 5.64
CA LYS A 82 15.84 -6.51 5.43
C LYS A 82 15.63 -6.21 3.96
N LYS A 83 14.53 -5.55 3.63
CA LYS A 83 14.24 -5.10 2.26
C LYS A 83 14.01 -3.60 2.21
N ALA A 84 14.52 -2.99 1.14
CA ALA A 84 14.23 -1.61 0.77
C ALA A 84 13.16 -1.62 -0.31
N LEU A 85 11.92 -1.31 0.07
CA LEU A 85 10.72 -1.34 -0.77
C LEU A 85 10.46 0.05 -1.36
N HIS A 86 10.27 0.12 -2.67
CA HIS A 86 9.94 1.37 -3.35
C HIS A 86 8.44 1.65 -3.23
N HIS A 87 8.07 2.86 -2.79
CA HIS A 87 6.68 3.23 -2.48
C HIS A 87 5.70 3.02 -3.66
N VAL A 88 6.11 3.27 -4.92
CA VAL A 88 5.29 2.95 -6.11
C VAL A 88 5.38 1.49 -6.56
N LYS A 89 6.59 1.01 -6.90
CA LYS A 89 6.78 -0.30 -7.56
C LYS A 89 6.39 -1.48 -6.66
N ASP A 90 6.68 -1.37 -5.38
CA ASP A 90 6.56 -2.47 -4.43
C ASP A 90 5.34 -2.30 -3.51
N ALA A 91 4.34 -1.52 -3.94
CA ALA A 91 3.14 -1.19 -3.16
C ALA A 91 2.40 -2.44 -2.63
N LYS A 92 2.36 -3.52 -3.42
CA LYS A 92 1.77 -4.80 -2.97
C LYS A 92 2.59 -5.42 -1.84
N GLU A 93 3.91 -5.47 -1.97
CA GLU A 93 4.80 -6.04 -0.96
C GLU A 93 4.79 -5.19 0.31
N ILE A 94 4.68 -3.86 0.19
CA ILE A 94 4.46 -2.95 1.33
C ILE A 94 3.13 -3.26 2.02
N SER A 95 2.04 -3.42 1.26
CA SER A 95 0.75 -3.79 1.83
C SER A 95 0.81 -5.13 2.56
N ASP A 96 1.53 -6.11 2.01
CA ASP A 96 1.69 -7.43 2.62
C ASP A 96 2.59 -7.35 3.86
N ALA A 97 3.65 -6.53 3.83
CA ALA A 97 4.50 -6.24 4.99
C ALA A 97 3.74 -5.55 6.13
N ILE A 98 2.90 -4.56 5.84
CA ILE A 98 2.05 -3.89 6.84
C ILE A 98 1.04 -4.87 7.44
N ARG A 99 0.44 -5.74 6.61
CA ARG A 99 -0.47 -6.79 7.11
C ARG A 99 0.25 -7.76 8.04
N LEU A 100 1.46 -8.18 7.68
CA LEU A 100 2.27 -9.06 8.50
C LEU A 100 2.65 -8.41 9.83
N ALA A 101 3.19 -7.19 9.79
CA ALA A 101 3.52 -6.42 10.98
C ALA A 101 2.29 -6.21 11.89
N ARG A 102 1.12 -5.88 11.31
CA ARG A 102 -0.11 -5.73 12.07
C ARG A 102 -0.58 -7.05 12.68
N PHE A 103 -0.43 -8.17 11.98
CA PHE A 103 -0.84 -9.48 12.52
C PHE A 103 0.03 -9.88 13.73
N GLU A 104 1.34 -9.60 13.68
CA GLU A 104 2.25 -9.79 14.80
C GLU A 104 2.01 -8.80 15.94
N GLU A 105 1.64 -7.56 15.62
CA GLU A 105 1.18 -6.58 16.60
C GLU A 105 -0.16 -6.98 17.22
N ASP A 106 -1.10 -7.54 16.46
CA ASP A 106 -2.40 -8.01 16.96
C ASP A 106 -2.25 -9.26 17.85
N GLU A 107 -1.22 -10.09 17.61
CA GLU A 107 -0.80 -11.15 18.54
C GLU A 107 -0.14 -10.56 19.81
N ASN A 108 0.45 -9.37 19.74
CA ASN A 108 0.92 -8.60 20.91
C ASN A 108 -0.14 -7.64 21.50
N LEU A 109 -1.27 -7.45 20.81
CA LEU A 109 -2.53 -6.88 21.31
C LEU A 109 -3.48 -8.01 21.75
N ILE A 110 -2.92 -9.16 22.11
CA ILE A 110 -3.50 -9.97 23.17
C ILE A 110 -3.53 -9.07 24.40
N ILE A 111 -4.72 -8.53 24.68
CA ILE A 111 -5.52 -8.85 25.86
C ILE A 111 -4.65 -8.93 27.11
N GLU A 112 -4.89 -8.09 28.13
CA GLU A 112 -4.27 -8.21 29.46
C GLU A 112 -3.86 -9.66 29.69
N PRO A 113 -2.56 -9.98 29.86
CA PRO A 113 -2.08 -11.36 29.83
C PRO A 113 -3.03 -12.11 30.72
N HIS A 114 -3.86 -13.01 30.15
CA HIS A 114 -4.97 -13.59 30.91
C HIS A 114 -4.28 -14.25 32.07
N LYS A 115 -4.32 -13.56 33.20
CA LYS A 115 -3.62 -13.97 34.40
C LYS A 115 -4.18 -15.37 34.59
N PRO A 116 -3.34 -16.42 34.69
CA PRO A 116 -3.90 -17.69 35.09
C PRO A 116 -4.64 -17.35 36.39
N HIS A 117 -5.97 -17.39 36.34
CA HIS A 117 -6.73 -17.29 37.56
C HIS A 117 -6.31 -18.55 38.28
N ASN A 118 -5.42 -18.39 39.24
CA ASN A 118 -5.07 -19.41 40.20
C ASN A 118 -6.37 -19.63 40.97
N VAL A 119 -7.27 -20.42 40.38
CA VAL A 119 -8.55 -20.73 40.99
C VAL A 119 -8.17 -21.45 42.27
N ASN A 120 -8.39 -20.78 43.40
CA ASN A 120 -8.19 -21.41 44.69
C ASN A 120 -9.27 -22.49 44.77
N LEU A 121 -8.89 -23.73 44.47
CA LEU A 121 -9.83 -24.85 44.40
C LEU A 121 -10.29 -25.27 45.80
N ILE A 122 -9.57 -24.85 46.84
CA ILE A 122 -9.84 -25.15 48.25
C ILE A 122 -11.26 -24.73 48.68
N PRO A 123 -11.72 -23.48 48.46
CA PRO A 123 -13.10 -23.10 48.79
C PRO A 123 -14.14 -23.92 48.01
N PHE A 124 -13.87 -24.30 46.76
CA PHE A 124 -14.79 -25.12 45.97
C PHE A 124 -14.90 -26.55 46.52
N ILE A 125 -13.76 -27.16 46.86
CA ILE A 125 -13.70 -28.49 47.49
C ILE A 125 -14.44 -28.50 48.82
N LEU A 126 -14.29 -27.45 49.65
CA LEU A 126 -14.95 -27.33 50.94
C LEU A 126 -16.49 -27.31 50.78
N VAL A 127 -17.00 -26.52 49.83
CA VAL A 127 -18.44 -26.46 49.54
C VAL A 127 -18.97 -27.81 49.05
N VAL A 128 -18.25 -28.48 48.15
CA VAL A 128 -18.65 -29.81 47.66
C VAL A 128 -18.69 -30.85 48.79
N LEU A 129 -17.69 -30.85 49.68
CA LEU A 129 -17.64 -31.78 50.81
C LEU A 129 -18.78 -31.51 51.81
N LEU A 130 -19.08 -30.25 52.09
CA LEU A 130 -20.21 -29.86 52.95
C LEU A 130 -21.54 -30.36 52.38
N VAL A 131 -21.76 -30.19 51.08
CA VAL A 131 -22.97 -30.69 50.41
C VAL A 131 -23.05 -32.22 50.51
N LEU A 132 -21.96 -32.93 50.20
CA LEU A 132 -21.90 -34.40 50.29
C LEU A 132 -22.19 -34.93 51.71
N PHE A 133 -21.74 -34.23 52.75
CA PHE A 133 -22.00 -34.62 54.13
C PHE A 133 -23.48 -34.42 54.53
N THR A 134 -24.18 -33.45 53.94
CA THR A 134 -25.61 -33.19 54.23
C THR A 134 -26.58 -34.10 53.46
N ILE A 135 -26.17 -34.66 52.32
CA ILE A 135 -26.99 -35.54 51.49
C ILE A 135 -27.51 -36.79 52.25
N PRO A 136 -26.70 -37.58 52.98
CA PRO A 136 -27.21 -38.75 53.69
C PRO A 136 -28.18 -38.40 54.83
N ILE A 137 -28.01 -37.23 55.46
CA ILE A 137 -28.94 -36.72 56.48
C ILE A 137 -30.30 -36.40 55.85
N LEU A 138 -30.31 -35.84 54.64
CA LEU A 138 -31.54 -35.53 53.91
C LEU A 138 -32.26 -36.79 53.39
N ILE A 139 -31.51 -37.82 53.00
CA ILE A 139 -32.06 -39.10 52.53
C ILE A 139 -32.42 -40.03 53.72
N GLY A 140 -32.00 -39.69 54.94
CA GLY A 140 -32.28 -40.48 56.14
C GLY A 140 -31.46 -41.76 56.24
N ILE A 141 -30.23 -41.77 55.71
CA ILE A 141 -29.31 -42.93 55.74
C ILE A 141 -28.47 -42.95 57.04
N PHE A 142 -29.02 -42.44 58.15
CA PHE A 142 -28.35 -42.41 59.45
C PHE A 142 -29.12 -43.23 60.49
#